data_AF-A0A109FEW3-F1
#
_entry.id   AF-A0A109FEW3-F1
#
_cell.length_a   1.000
_cell.length_b   1.000
_cell.length_c   1.000
_cell.angle_alpha   90.00
_cell.angle_beta   90.00
_cell.angle_gamma   90.00
#
_symmetry.space_group_name_H-M   'P 1'
#
loop_
_entity.id
_entity.type
_entity.pdbx_description
1 polymer ?
#
loop_
_entity_poly.entity_id
_entity_poly.type
_entity_poly.pdbx_seq_one_letter_code
_entity_poly.pdbx_strand_id
1 'polypeptide(L)'
;MKEENKDLPAQKQRLRDMQQEMVGLEHSVLTEETRLGDFKRAATRAALSLKLGAMLELAEKTVIIAELGKLMVDMLPTDETEPGQPRAYYDGYSRTEELLSEAQRCLQDVVFNP
;
A
#
# COMPACT_ATOMS: atom_id res chain seq x y z
N MET A 1 -29.84 65.41 -19.45
CA MET A 1 -29.73 63.97 -19.13
C MET A 1 -30.04 63.79 -17.65
N LYS A 2 -30.92 62.86 -17.28
CA LYS A 2 -31.36 62.65 -15.89
C LYS A 2 -30.17 62.29 -14.97
N GLU A 3 -30.18 62.80 -13.73
CA GLU A 3 -29.12 62.61 -12.73
C GLU A 3 -28.80 61.13 -12.42
N GLU A 4 -29.72 60.21 -12.72
CA GLU A 4 -29.58 58.76 -12.54
C GLU A 4 -28.39 58.13 -13.30
N ASN A 5 -27.78 58.84 -14.26
CA ASN A 5 -26.71 58.28 -15.12
C ASN A 5 -25.31 58.87 -14.89
N LYS A 6 -25.11 59.71 -13.86
CA LYS A 6 -23.80 60.35 -13.60
C LYS A 6 -22.68 59.35 -13.30
N ASP A 7 -22.99 58.26 -12.61
CA ASP A 7 -22.00 57.22 -12.23
C ASP A 7 -21.87 56.07 -13.24
N LEU A 8 -22.66 56.07 -14.32
CA LEU A 8 -22.66 55.01 -15.32
C LEU A 8 -21.27 54.72 -15.92
N PRO A 9 -20.40 55.71 -16.22
CA PRO A 9 -19.06 55.45 -16.73
C PRO A 9 -18.17 54.72 -15.71
N ALA A 10 -18.27 55.10 -14.43
CA ALA A 10 -17.50 54.49 -13.34
C ALA A 10 -17.98 53.06 -13.05
N GLN A 11 -19.30 52.82 -13.05
CA GLN A 11 -19.88 51.48 -12.91
C GLN A 11 -19.47 50.56 -14.06
N LYS A 12 -19.47 51.07 -15.30
CA LYS A 12 -18.99 50.31 -16.47
C LYS A 12 -17.50 49.99 -16.40
N GLN A 13 -16.68 50.90 -15.84
CA GLN A 13 -15.26 50.61 -15.62
C GLN A 13 -15.08 49.51 -14.58
N ARG A 14 -15.73 49.61 -13.42
CA ARG A 14 -15.68 48.57 -12.38
C ARG A 14 -16.13 47.20 -12.90
N LEU A 15 -17.19 47.17 -13.71
CA LEU A 15 -17.65 45.93 -14.35
C LEU A 15 -16.55 45.31 -15.24
N ARG A 16 -15.86 46.12 -16.04
CA ARG A 16 -14.74 45.66 -16.88
C ARG A 16 -13.58 45.15 -16.03
N ASP A 17 -13.24 45.85 -14.95
CA ASP A 17 -12.16 45.45 -14.04
C ASP A 17 -12.49 44.10 -13.38
N MET A 18 -13.73 43.92 -12.89
CA MET A 18 -14.21 42.65 -12.33
C MET A 18 -14.23 41.52 -13.36
N GLN A 19 -14.62 41.79 -14.61
CA GLN A 19 -14.57 40.80 -15.69
C GLN A 19 -13.13 40.36 -15.99
N GLN A 20 -12.18 41.30 -15.97
CA GLN A 20 -10.77 40.98 -16.20
C GLN A 20 -10.18 40.19 -15.03
N GLU A 21 -10.54 40.53 -13.80
CA GLU A 21 -10.15 39.78 -12.60
C GLU A 21 -10.73 38.35 -12.62
N MET A 22 -11.98 38.19 -13.04
CA MET A 22 -12.63 36.89 -13.19
C MET A 22 -11.87 35.97 -14.15
N VAL A 23 -11.44 36.48 -15.31
CA VAL A 23 -10.62 35.70 -16.26
C VAL A 23 -9.29 35.26 -15.63
N GLY A 24 -8.66 36.12 -14.83
CA GLY A 24 -7.44 35.77 -14.09
C GLY A 24 -7.67 34.66 -13.07
N LEU A 25 -8.78 34.74 -12.33
CA LEU A 25 -9.18 33.70 -11.37
C LEU A 25 -9.49 32.38 -12.05
N GLU A 26 -10.21 32.39 -13.17
CA GLU A 26 -10.52 31.19 -13.96
C GLU A 26 -9.24 30.47 -14.42
N HIS A 27 -8.25 31.22 -14.90
CA HIS A 27 -6.96 30.64 -15.29
C HIS A 27 -6.21 30.04 -14.08
N SER A 28 -6.26 30.72 -12.94
CA SER A 28 -5.65 30.22 -11.69
C SER A 28 -6.31 28.90 -11.25
N VAL A 29 -7.64 28.84 -11.25
CA VAL A 29 -8.40 27.62 -10.93
C VAL A 29 -8.02 26.49 -11.87
N LEU A 30 -8.00 26.73 -13.18
CA LEU A 30 -7.64 25.70 -14.17
C LEU A 30 -6.22 25.15 -13.94
N THR A 31 -5.29 26.03 -13.57
CA THR A 31 -3.89 25.65 -13.28
C THR A 31 -3.82 24.76 -12.05
N GLU A 32 -4.51 25.14 -10.97
CA GLU A 32 -4.51 24.38 -9.72
C GLU A 32 -5.27 23.06 -9.84
N GLU A 33 -6.36 23.01 -10.60
CA GLU A 33 -7.07 21.75 -10.89
C GLU A 33 -6.19 20.77 -11.67
N THR A 34 -5.43 21.26 -12.64
CA THR A 34 -4.48 20.45 -13.41
C THR A 34 -3.41 19.87 -12.49
N ARG A 35 -2.79 20.73 -11.66
CA ARG A 35 -1.79 20.32 -10.67
C ARG A 35 -2.33 19.31 -9.67
N LEU A 36 -3.54 19.52 -9.18
CA LEU A 36 -4.20 18.60 -8.27
C LEU A 36 -4.46 17.25 -8.94
N GLY A 37 -4.86 17.25 -10.22
CA GLY A 37 -5.03 16.03 -11.02
C GLY A 37 -3.74 15.23 -11.16
N ASP A 38 -2.63 15.90 -11.49
CA ASP A 38 -1.30 15.28 -11.58
C ASP A 38 -0.85 14.73 -10.22
N PHE A 39 -0.99 15.52 -9.15
CA PHE A 39 -0.64 15.12 -7.81
C PHE A 39 -1.41 13.86 -7.38
N LYS A 40 -2.73 13.83 -7.58
CA LYS A 40 -3.56 12.66 -7.25
C LYS A 40 -3.08 11.40 -7.96
N ARG A 41 -2.75 11.49 -9.25
CA ARG A 41 -2.22 10.34 -10.02
C ARG A 41 -0.87 9.87 -9.49
N ALA A 42 0.06 10.80 -9.26
CA ALA A 42 1.40 10.47 -8.76
C ALA A 42 1.33 9.84 -7.35
N ALA A 43 0.57 10.47 -6.45
CA ALA A 43 0.38 9.97 -5.08
C ALA A 43 -0.32 8.60 -5.07
N THR A 44 -1.35 8.42 -5.89
CA THR A 44 -2.06 7.13 -5.98
C THR A 44 -1.15 6.03 -6.49
N ARG A 45 -0.36 6.30 -7.54
CA ARG A 45 0.60 5.34 -8.08
C ARG A 45 1.63 4.96 -7.01
N ALA A 46 2.27 5.94 -6.37
CA ALA A 46 3.28 5.69 -5.36
C ALA A 46 2.71 4.90 -4.16
N ALA A 47 1.54 5.28 -3.66
CA ALA A 47 0.89 4.61 -2.55
C ALA A 47 0.51 3.15 -2.89
N LEU A 48 -0.03 2.92 -4.09
CA LEU A 48 -0.41 1.56 -4.51
C LEU A 48 0.81 0.69 -4.82
N SER A 49 1.85 1.24 -5.45
CA SER A 49 3.13 0.52 -5.65
C SER A 49 3.71 0.05 -4.32
N LEU A 50 3.83 0.94 -3.35
CA LEU A 50 4.32 0.60 -2.01
C LEU A 50 3.45 -0.47 -1.34
N LYS A 51 2.13 -0.30 -1.37
CA LYS A 51 1.20 -1.24 -0.72
C LYS A 51 1.25 -2.62 -1.37
N LEU A 52 1.21 -2.68 -2.69
CA LEU A 52 1.24 -3.94 -3.43
C LEU A 52 2.60 -4.63 -3.27
N GLY A 53 3.72 -3.90 -3.33
CA GLY A 53 5.05 -4.44 -3.06
C GLY A 53 5.17 -5.02 -1.65
N ALA A 54 4.57 -4.36 -0.65
CA ALA A 54 4.65 -4.84 0.74
C ALA A 54 3.80 -6.10 0.93
N MET A 55 2.67 -6.20 0.23
CA MET A 55 1.88 -7.42 0.20
C MET A 55 2.60 -8.57 -0.51
N LEU A 56 3.38 -8.29 -1.56
CA LEU A 56 4.19 -9.30 -2.23
C LEU A 56 5.25 -9.87 -1.27
N GLU A 57 6.01 -9.00 -0.60
CA GLU A 57 7.01 -9.41 0.39
C GLU A 57 6.38 -10.24 1.53
N LEU A 58 5.24 -9.80 2.05
CA LEU A 58 4.50 -10.54 3.08
C LEU A 58 4.05 -11.91 2.57
N ALA A 59 3.55 -12.00 1.34
CA ALA A 59 3.10 -13.24 0.75
C ALA A 59 4.27 -14.23 0.59
N GLU A 60 5.43 -13.78 0.09
CA GLU A 60 6.63 -14.62 -0.05
C GLU A 60 7.10 -15.15 1.31
N LYS A 61 7.17 -14.29 2.34
CA LYS A 61 7.48 -14.72 3.71
C LYS A 61 6.47 -15.73 4.25
N THR A 62 5.19 -15.54 3.94
CA THR A 62 4.12 -16.46 4.36
C THR A 62 4.25 -17.82 3.69
N VAL A 63 4.63 -17.87 2.40
CA VAL A 63 4.89 -19.12 1.67
C VAL A 63 6.02 -19.90 2.34
N ILE A 64 7.14 -19.25 2.65
CA ILE A 64 8.29 -19.89 3.34
C ILE A 64 7.85 -20.51 4.67
N ILE A 65 7.11 -19.76 5.49
CA ILE A 65 6.63 -20.23 6.79
C ILE A 65 5.67 -21.42 6.61
N ALA A 66 4.76 -21.34 5.64
CA ALA A 66 3.78 -22.40 5.39
C ALA A 66 4.44 -23.69 4.90
N GLU A 67 5.41 -23.60 3.97
CA GLU A 67 6.12 -24.76 3.43
C GLU A 67 6.94 -25.47 4.50
N LEU A 68 7.78 -24.73 5.22
CA LEU A 68 8.62 -25.31 6.28
C LEU A 68 7.80 -25.78 7.47
N GLY A 69 6.74 -25.04 7.83
CA GLY A 69 5.79 -25.45 8.86
C GLY A 69 5.09 -26.77 8.51
N LYS A 70 4.73 -26.98 7.24
CA LYS A 70 4.18 -28.27 6.77
C LYS A 70 5.19 -29.40 6.97
N LEU A 71 6.45 -29.20 6.59
CA LEU A 71 7.50 -30.21 6.82
C LEU A 71 7.68 -30.53 8.31
N MET A 72 7.50 -29.55 9.19
CA MET A 72 7.53 -29.80 10.63
C MET A 72 6.36 -30.69 11.10
N VAL A 73 5.15 -30.44 10.58
CA VAL A 73 3.96 -31.24 10.89
C VAL A 73 4.12 -32.68 10.41
N ASP A 74 4.76 -32.89 9.26
CA ASP A 74 5.00 -34.23 8.70
C ASP A 74 5.90 -35.10 9.59
N MET A 75 6.61 -34.53 10.58
CA MET A 75 7.42 -35.27 11.55
C MET A 75 6.62 -35.80 12.75
N LEU A 76 5.33 -35.48 12.86
CA LEU A 76 4.49 -35.99 13.95
C LEU A 76 4.24 -37.49 13.76
N PRO A 77 4.62 -38.34 14.72
CA PRO A 77 4.40 -39.78 14.59
C PRO A 77 2.90 -40.08 14.65
N THR A 78 2.39 -40.75 13.60
CA THR A 78 0.98 -41.14 13.48
C THR A 78 0.72 -42.59 13.86
N ASP A 79 1.77 -43.33 14.24
CA ASP A 79 1.66 -44.75 14.60
C ASP A 79 0.72 -44.95 15.80
N GLU A 80 -0.14 -45.96 15.67
CA GLU A 80 -1.06 -46.33 16.75
C GLU A 80 -0.27 -46.93 17.92
N THR A 81 -0.56 -46.46 19.14
CA THR A 81 0.05 -47.01 20.36
C THR A 81 -0.85 -48.13 20.89
N GLU A 82 -0.30 -49.33 21.05
CA GLU A 82 -1.05 -50.46 21.61
C GLU A 82 -1.52 -50.17 23.05
N PRO A 83 -2.73 -50.63 23.45
CA PRO A 83 -3.22 -50.46 24.80
C PRO A 83 -2.25 -51.02 25.86
N GLY A 84 -1.83 -50.17 26.79
CA GLY A 84 -0.90 -50.54 27.86
C GLY A 84 0.58 -50.42 27.51
N GLN A 85 0.93 -50.10 26.26
CA GLN A 85 2.31 -49.81 25.85
C GLN A 85 2.61 -48.31 25.89
N PRO A 86 3.87 -47.89 26.15
CA PRO A 86 4.27 -46.50 26.01
C PRO A 86 4.30 -46.07 24.53
N ARG A 87 4.06 -44.78 24.28
CA ARG A 87 4.24 -44.19 22.94
C ARG A 87 5.73 -44.24 22.54
N ALA A 88 5.99 -44.37 21.25
CA ALA A 88 7.35 -44.27 20.71
C ALA A 88 8.03 -42.95 21.12
N TYR A 89 9.35 -43.03 21.36
CA TYR A 89 10.15 -41.84 21.66
C TYR A 89 10.24 -40.95 20.43
N TYR A 90 10.11 -39.64 20.63
CA TYR A 90 10.24 -38.66 19.56
C TYR A 90 11.71 -38.28 19.37
N ASP A 91 12.24 -38.42 18.15
CA ASP A 91 13.63 -38.13 17.80
C ASP A 91 13.79 -36.98 16.77
N GLY A 92 12.68 -36.34 16.38
CA GLY A 92 12.66 -35.27 15.37
C GLY A 92 13.22 -33.90 15.84
N TYR A 93 13.81 -33.79 17.04
CA TYR A 93 14.32 -32.53 17.59
C TYR A 93 15.38 -31.88 16.68
N SER A 94 16.40 -32.64 16.27
CA SER A 94 17.47 -32.14 15.39
C SER A 94 16.91 -31.62 14.07
N ARG A 95 15.97 -32.37 13.48
CA ARG A 95 15.36 -31.99 12.21
C ARG A 95 14.49 -30.73 12.34
N THR A 96 13.81 -30.57 13.47
CA THR A 96 13.05 -29.35 13.78
C THR A 96 13.96 -28.12 13.85
N GLU A 97 15.12 -28.24 14.50
CA GLU A 97 16.11 -27.16 14.59
C GLU A 97 16.70 -26.79 13.22
N GLU A 98 16.97 -27.78 12.37
CA GLU A 98 17.40 -27.57 10.98
C GLU A 98 16.36 -26.77 10.18
N LEU A 99 15.09 -27.20 10.21
CA LEU A 99 13.99 -26.53 9.49
C LEU A 99 13.77 -25.10 10.00
N LEU A 100 13.91 -24.88 11.31
CA LEU A 100 13.81 -23.54 11.89
C LEU A 100 14.95 -22.63 11.41
N SER A 101 16.18 -23.14 11.41
CA SER A 101 17.36 -22.40 10.95
C SER A 101 17.26 -22.06 9.46
N GLU A 102 16.75 -23.01 8.66
CA GLU A 102 16.46 -22.79 7.25
C GLU A 102 15.37 -21.73 7.04
N ALA A 103 14.29 -21.76 7.82
CA ALA A 103 13.25 -20.74 7.76
C ALA A 103 13.81 -19.35 8.03
N GLN A 104 14.66 -19.21 9.05
CA GLN A 104 15.29 -17.94 9.40
C GLN A 104 16.17 -17.41 8.27
N ARG A 105 16.97 -18.28 7.64
CA ARG A 105 17.81 -17.91 6.48
C ARG A 105 16.94 -17.46 5.31
N CYS A 106 15.96 -18.27 4.90
CA CYS A 106 15.10 -17.95 3.77
C CYS A 106 14.31 -16.66 3.99
N LEU A 107 13.83 -16.39 5.21
CA LEU A 107 13.13 -15.15 5.55
C LEU A 107 14.03 -13.91 5.46
N GLN A 108 15.33 -14.04 5.70
CA GLN A 108 16.31 -12.95 5.56
C GLN A 108 16.61 -12.62 4.10
N ASP A 109 16.50 -13.61 3.21
CA ASP A 109 16.75 -13.44 1.77
C ASP A 109 15.58 -12.77 1.03
N VAL A 110 14.39 -12.67 1.65
CA VAL A 110 13.25 -11.95 1.07
C VAL A 110 13.45 -10.44 1.18
N VAL A 111 13.47 -9.77 0.04
CA VAL A 111 13.72 -8.32 -0.08
C VAL A 111 12.50 -7.60 -0.63
N PHE A 112 12.14 -6.49 0.00
CA PHE A 112 11.13 -5.57 -0.52
C PHE A 112 11.56 -4.96 -1.85
N ASN A 113 10.72 -5.08 -2.89
CA ASN A 113 10.94 -4.41 -4.17
C ASN A 113 9.76 -3.48 -4.51
N PRO A 114 9.91 -2.15 -4.34
CA PRO A 114 8.85 -1.16 -4.52
C PRO A 114 8.41 -0.90 -5.97
#